data_AF-D7BT98-F1
#
_entry.id   AF-D7BT98-F1
#
_cell.length_a   1.000
_cell.length_b   1.000
_cell.length_c   1.000
_cell.angle_alpha   90.00
_cell.angle_beta   90.00
_cell.angle_gamma   90.00
#
_symmetry.space_group_name_H-M   'P 1'
#
loop_
_entity.id
_entity.type
_entity.pdbx_description
1 polymer ?
#
loop_
_entity_poly.entity_id
_entity_poly.type
_entity_poly.pdbx_seq_one_letter_code
_entity_poly.pdbx_strand_id
1 'polypeptide(L)' 'MTSQICARCDKPTKQPVIVGHVHSASCGGRTAYACPGCAPSFPKQPDPLAELAALRRARERGRV' A
#
# COMPACT_ATOMS: atom_id res chain seq x y z
N MET A 1 -18.57 8.99 11.78
CA MET A 1 -17.29 8.26 11.79
C MET A 1 -17.46 7.00 10.95
N THR A 2 -16.77 6.90 9.82
CA THR A 2 -16.78 5.70 8.95
C THR A 2 -15.82 4.66 9.53
N SER A 3 -16.36 3.47 9.86
CA SER A 3 -15.56 2.33 10.33
C SER A 3 -15.09 1.49 9.14
N GLN A 4 -13.82 1.08 9.14
CA GLN A 4 -13.26 0.20 8.10
C GLN A 4 -12.94 -1.19 8.69
N ILE A 5 -12.94 -2.21 7.84
CA ILE A 5 -12.53 -3.57 8.23
C ILE A 5 -11.00 -3.68 8.19
N CYS A 6 -10.41 -4.23 9.25
CA CYS A 6 -8.99 -4.53 9.28
C CYS A 6 -8.67 -5.74 8.40
N ALA A 7 -7.79 -5.58 7.42
CA ALA A 7 -7.37 -6.63 6.49
C ALA A 7 -6.55 -7.77 7.13
N ARG A 8 -6.20 -7.67 8.42
CA ARG A 8 -5.43 -8.70 9.15
C ARG A 8 -6.30 -9.55 10.07
N CYS A 9 -7.24 -8.94 10.78
CA CYS A 9 -8.04 -9.62 11.80
C CYS A 9 -9.54 -9.58 11.55
N ASP A 10 -9.97 -9.00 10.42
CA ASP A 10 -11.35 -8.90 9.93
C ASP A 10 -12.35 -8.21 10.88
N LYS A 11 -11.85 -7.51 11.91
CA LYS A 11 -12.66 -6.73 12.84
C LYS A 11 -12.83 -5.29 12.35
N PRO A 12 -13.99 -4.66 12.61
CA PRO A 12 -14.17 -3.23 12.34
C PRO A 12 -13.30 -2.37 13.26
N THR A 13 -12.70 -1.32 12.71
CA THR A 13 -11.93 -0.33 13.45
C THR A 13 -12.47 1.07 13.18
N LYS A 14 -12.54 1.90 14.25
CA LYS A 14 -12.85 3.33 14.17
C LYS A 14 -11.60 4.19 13.91
N GLN A 15 -10.42 3.59 13.98
CA GLN A 15 -9.12 4.22 13.71
C GLN A 15 -8.41 3.44 12.60
N PRO A 16 -8.84 3.59 11.34
CA PRO A 16 -8.25 2.85 10.24
C PRO A 16 -6.89 3.44 9.83
N VAL A 17 -5.86 2.60 9.78
CA VAL A 17 -4.53 2.94 9.23
C VAL A 17 -4.43 2.36 7.83
N ILE A 18 -3.99 3.15 6.85
CA ILE A 18 -3.75 2.69 5.48
C ILE A 18 -2.50 1.82 5.46
N VAL A 19 -2.63 0.60 4.95
CA VAL A 19 -1.51 -0.37 4.88
C VAL A 19 -1.15 -0.76 3.44
N GLY A 20 -1.94 -0.34 2.45
CA GLY A 20 -1.65 -0.55 1.04
C GLY A 20 -2.82 -0.25 0.13
N HIS A 21 -2.56 -0.31 -1.17
CA HIS A 21 -3.56 -0.20 -2.22
C HIS A 21 -3.64 -1.52 -2.98
N VAL A 22 -4.84 -2.08 -3.06
CA VAL A 22 -5.12 -3.29 -3.82
C VAL A 22 -5.59 -2.86 -5.21
N HIS A 23 -4.81 -3.21 -6.22
CA HIS A 23 -5.15 -2.98 -7.61
C HIS A 23 -5.94 -4.18 -8.14
N SER A 24 -7.00 -3.92 -8.89
CA SER A 24 -7.73 -4.94 -9.63
C SER A 24 -7.64 -4.62 -11.12
N ALA A 25 -7.46 -5.64 -11.95
CA ALA A 25 -7.44 -5.49 -13.40
C ALA A 25 -8.83 -5.21 -13.97
N SER A 26 -9.89 -5.63 -13.28
CA SER A 26 -11.27 -5.59 -13.77
C SER A 26 -12.21 -4.72 -12.93
N CYS A 27 -11.80 -4.39 -11.70
CA CYS A 27 -12.58 -3.54 -10.80
C CYS A 27 -11.78 -2.31 -10.38
N GLY A 28 -12.46 -1.31 -9.83
CA GLY A 28 -11.80 -0.22 -9.13
C GLY A 28 -10.89 -0.77 -8.02
N GLY A 29 -9.67 -0.25 -7.95
CA GLY A 29 -8.77 -0.55 -6.84
C GLY A 29 -9.39 -0.14 -5.50
N ARG A 30 -8.94 -0.77 -4.42
CA ARG A 30 -9.39 -0.44 -3.06
C ARG A 30 -8.22 -0.16 -2.13
N THR A 31 -8.43 0.76 -1.20
CA THR A 31 -7.49 0.97 -0.09
C THR A 31 -7.67 -0.13 0.95
N ALA A 32 -6.57 -0.77 1.35
CA ALA A 32 -6.54 -1.73 2.45
C ALA A 32 -6.26 -0.99 3.77
N TYR A 33 -7.05 -1.31 4.79
CA TYR A 33 -6.95 -0.70 6.11
C TYR A 33 -6.58 -1.75 7.16
N ALA A 34 -5.90 -1.32 8.22
CA ALA A 34 -5.65 -2.11 9.42
C ALA A 34 -5.98 -1.34 10.70
N CYS A 35 -6.25 -2.06 11.79
CA CYS A 35 -6.31 -1.43 13.10
C CYS A 35 -4.89 -1.05 13.59
N PRO A 36 -4.75 -0.10 14.52
CA PRO A 36 -3.44 0.40 14.95
C PRO A 36 -2.51 -0.70 15.50
N GLY A 37 -3.06 -1.72 16.16
CA GLY A 37 -2.27 -2.85 16.67
C GLY A 37 -1.77 -3.80 15.58
N CYS A 38 -2.49 -3.93 14.47
CA CYS A 38 -2.08 -4.79 13.36
C CYS A 38 -1.24 -4.05 12.30
N ALA A 39 -1.34 -2.73 12.21
CA ALA A 39 -0.65 -1.95 11.18
C ALA A 39 0.88 -2.18 11.13
N PRO A 40 1.62 -2.29 12.25
CA PRO A 40 3.07 -2.55 12.21
C PRO A 40 3.47 -3.91 11.62
N SER A 41 2.54 -4.86 11.50
CA SER A 41 2.83 -6.18 10.94
C SER A 41 2.87 -6.21 9.41
N PHE A 42 2.42 -5.14 8.74
CA PHE A 42 2.44 -5.05 7.28
C PHE A 42 3.83 -4.61 6.79
N PRO A 43 4.30 -5.15 5.66
CA PRO A 43 5.53 -4.68 5.05
C PRO A 43 5.38 -3.20 4.66
N LYS A 44 6.45 -2.42 4.88
CA LYS A 44 6.50 -1.03 4.41
C LYS A 44 6.27 -1.01 2.91
N GLN A 45 5.31 -0.19 2.49
CA GLN A 45 5.03 -0.04 1.06
C GLN A 45 6.22 0.66 0.40
N PRO A 46 6.75 0.13 -0.72
CA PRO A 46 7.81 0.79 -1.45
C PRO A 46 7.32 2.15 -1.95
N ASP A 47 8.22 3.13 -2.01
CA ASP A 47 7.93 4.43 -2.61
C ASP A 47 7.99 4.30 -4.14
N PRO A 48 6.84 4.38 -4.85
CA PRO A 48 6.81 4.19 -6.30
C PRO A 48 7.59 5.26 -7.04
N LEU A 49 7.70 6.47 -6.49
CA LEU A 49 8.43 7.57 -7.12
C LEU A 49 9.95 7.34 -7.01
N ALA A 50 10.41 6.87 -5.85
CA ALA A 50 11.80 6.48 -5.66
C ALA A 50 12.19 5.31 -6.58
N GLU A 51 11.33 4.30 -6.70
CA GLU A 51 11.54 3.15 -7.59
C GLU A 51 11.60 3.58 -9.06
N LEU A 52 10.65 4.40 -9.51
CA LEU A 52 10.65 4.95 -10.87
C LEU A 52 11.92 5.78 -11.16
N ALA A 53 12.36 6.60 -10.21
CA ALA A 53 13.60 7.36 -10.34
C ALA A 53 14.83 6.44 -10.46
N ALA A 54 14.87 5.34 -9.70
CA ALA A 54 15.94 4.35 -9.80
C ALA A 54 15.97 3.65 -11.17
N LEU A 55 14.79 3.26 -11.69
CA LEU A 55 14.65 2.65 -13.02
C LEU A 55 15.12 3.59 -14.14
N ARG A 56 14.77 4.88 -14.07
CA ARG A 56 15.25 5.90 -15.03
C ARG A 56 16.78 5.99 -15.05
N ARG A 57 17.41 6.10 -13.88
CA ARG A 57 18.88 6.12 -13.75
C ARG A 57 19.55 4.85 -14.27
N ALA A 58 18.93 3.68 -14.07
CA ALA A 58 19.45 2.43 -14.61
C ALA A 58 19.41 2.42 -16.15
N ARG A 59 18.29 2.89 -16.74
CA ARG A 59 18.13 2.98 -18.19
C ARG A 59 19.13 3.95 -18.83
N GLU A 60 19.38 5.09 -18.21
CA GLU A 60 20.36 6.07 -18.71
C GLU A 60 21.78 5.49 -18.73
N ARG A 61 22.16 4.73 -17.69
CA ARG A 61 23.47 4.06 -17.60
C ARG A 61 23.64 2.90 -18.60
N GLY A 62 22.56 2.22 -18.98
CA GLY A 62 22.58 1.14 -19.96
C GLY A 62 22.49 1.57 -21.42
N ARG A 63 22.44 2.89 -21.69
CA ARG A 63 22.33 3.46 -23.03
C ARG A 63 23.68 3.85 -23.67
N VAL A 64 24.78 3.33 -23.12
CA VAL A 64 26.16 3.52 -23.64
C VAL A 64 26.37 2.72 -24.90
#